data_AF-A0A849FIB5-F1
#
_entry.id   AF-A0A849FIB5-F1
#
_cell.length_a   1.000
_cell.length_b   1.000
_cell.length_c   1.000
_cell.angle_alpha   90.00
_cell.angle_beta   90.00
_cell.angle_gamma   90.00
#
_symmetry.space_group_name_H-M   'P 1'
#
loop_
_entity.id
_entity.type
_entity.pdbx_description
1 polymer ?
#
loop_
_entity_poly.entity_id
_entity_poly.type
_entity_poly.pdbx_seq_one_letter_code
_entity_poly.pdbx_strand_id
1 'polypeptide(L)' 'VESTVLSPTQTSHALIGPEERKNQGIADGLIRFSVGIEEPEDLIADVEQALSKVKKRSIATM' A
#
# COMPACT_ATOMS: atom_id res chain seq x y z
N VAL A 1 -14.47 -11.92 7.76
CA VAL A 1 -13.96 -11.18 6.58
C VAL A 1 -12.68 -10.52 7.02
N GLU A 2 -11.65 -10.48 6.17
CA GLU A 2 -10.30 -10.02 6.53
C GLU A 2 -9.84 -8.86 5.65
N SER A 3 -9.05 -7.96 6.23
CA SER A 3 -8.39 -6.85 5.57
C SER A 3 -7.20 -7.33 4.74
N THR A 4 -7.04 -6.80 3.52
CA THR A 4 -5.90 -7.12 2.64
C THR A 4 -5.28 -5.88 2.04
N VAL A 5 -3.98 -5.97 1.73
CA VAL A 5 -3.20 -4.92 1.07
C VAL A 5 -2.40 -5.49 -0.10
N LEU A 6 -2.31 -4.75 -1.19
CA LEU A 6 -1.46 -5.13 -2.33
C LEU A 6 -0.87 -3.93 -3.06
N SER A 7 0.17 -4.20 -3.84
CA SER A 7 0.66 -3.28 -4.87
C SER A 7 0.01 -3.61 -6.21
N PRO A 8 -0.83 -2.73 -6.80
CA PRO A 8 -1.45 -2.99 -8.10
C PRO A 8 -0.41 -3.19 -9.20
N THR A 9 0.69 -2.42 -9.17
CA THR A 9 1.76 -2.49 -10.18
C THR A 9 2.55 -3.79 -10.13
N GLN A 10 2.51 -4.52 -9.01
CA GLN A 10 3.15 -5.83 -8.83
C GLN A 10 2.15 -7.00 -8.89
N THR A 11 0.85 -6.74 -8.97
CA THR A 11 -0.19 -7.79 -8.91
C THR A 11 -1.24 -7.60 -10.02
N SER A 12 -2.43 -7.11 -9.68
CA SER A 12 -3.59 -6.97 -10.58
C SER A 12 -3.32 -6.21 -11.88
N HIS A 13 -2.40 -5.25 -11.87
CA HIS A 13 -2.06 -4.40 -13.01
C HIS A 13 -0.60 -4.63 -13.46
N ALA A 14 0.00 -5.76 -13.10
CA ALA A 14 1.39 -6.07 -13.44
C ALA A 14 1.63 -6.21 -14.95
N LEU A 15 0.62 -6.65 -15.70
CA LEU A 15 0.70 -6.84 -17.16
C LEU A 15 0.40 -5.56 -17.96
N ILE A 16 0.01 -4.47 -17.29
CA ILE A 16 -0.26 -3.18 -17.93
C ILE A 16 1.04 -2.37 -17.97
N GLY A 17 1.37 -1.84 -19.15
CA GLY A 17 2.58 -1.05 -19.35
C GLY A 17 2.62 0.21 -18.47
N PRO A 18 3.81 0.71 -18.10
CA PRO A 18 3.95 1.84 -17.16
C PRO A 18 3.19 3.10 -17.57
N GLU A 19 3.21 3.46 -18.85
CA GLU A 19 2.50 4.63 -19.38
C GLU A 19 0.98 4.48 -19.26
N GLU A 20 0.45 3.30 -19.58
CA GLU A 20 -0.99 3.03 -19.48
C GLU A 20 -1.45 3.01 -18.02
N ARG A 21 -0.65 2.42 -17.11
CA ARG A 21 -0.92 2.50 -15.66
C ARG A 21 -0.98 3.94 -15.18
N LYS A 22 -0.02 4.77 -15.59
CA LYS A 22 0.03 6.19 -15.25
C LYS A 22 -1.20 6.94 -15.77
N ASN A 23 -1.64 6.66 -17.00
CA ASN A 23 -2.86 7.24 -17.57
C ASN A 23 -4.12 6.87 -16.77
N GLN A 24 -4.14 5.68 -16.17
CA GLN A 24 -5.21 5.23 -15.27
C GLN A 24 -5.04 5.70 -13.81
N GLY A 25 -4.04 6.54 -13.52
CA GLY A 25 -3.77 7.05 -12.17
C GLY A 25 -3.07 6.05 -11.24
N ILE A 26 -2.51 4.97 -11.79
CA ILE A 26 -1.82 3.93 -11.04
C ILE A 26 -0.32 4.26 -11.00
N ALA A 27 0.09 4.95 -9.93
CA ALA A 27 1.49 5.23 -9.66
C ALA A 27 2.25 3.96 -9.21
N ASP A 28 3.55 3.88 -9.45
CA ASP A 28 4.37 2.71 -9.08
C ASP A 28 4.36 2.42 -7.56
N GLY A 29 4.24 3.47 -6.74
CA GLY A 29 4.13 3.37 -5.29
C GLY A 29 2.70 3.28 -4.75
N LEU A 30 1.69 3.11 -5.62
CA LEU A 30 0.30 3.00 -5.17
C LEU A 30 0.11 1.70 -4.36
N ILE A 31 -0.48 1.83 -3.18
CA ILE A 31 -0.87 0.71 -2.33
C ILE A 31 -2.39 0.70 -2.23
N ARG A 32 -3.00 -0.46 -2.50
CA ARG A 32 -4.45 -0.65 -2.44
C ARG A 32 -4.82 -1.42 -1.18
N PHE A 33 -5.71 -0.85 -0.39
CA PHE A 33 -6.31 -1.51 0.78
C PHE A 33 -7.72 -1.99 0.44
N SER A 34 -8.05 -3.21 0.85
CA SER A 34 -9.41 -3.71 0.94
C SER A 34 -9.69 -3.91 2.43
N VAL A 35 -10.44 -2.99 3.01
CA VAL A 35 -10.72 -2.98 4.46
C VAL A 35 -11.83 -3.98 4.76
N GLY A 36 -11.59 -4.84 5.75
CA GLY A 36 -12.54 -5.81 6.27
C GLY A 36 -13.51 -5.18 7.28
N ILE A 37 -13.90 -5.95 8.28
CA ILE A 37 -14.86 -5.56 9.33
C ILE A 37 -14.28 -5.68 10.74
N GLU A 38 -12.95 -5.65 10.84
CA GLU A 38 -12.23 -5.67 12.11
C GLU A 38 -12.45 -4.38 12.91
N GLU A 39 -12.03 -4.39 14.18
CA GLU A 39 -12.08 -3.22 15.04
C GLU A 39 -11.23 -2.08 14.44
N PRO A 40 -11.78 -0.86 14.27
CA PRO A 40 -11.07 0.24 13.63
C PRO A 40 -9.72 0.58 14.28
N GLU A 41 -9.64 0.48 15.61
CA GLU A 41 -8.44 0.80 16.38
C GLU A 41 -7.29 -0.16 16.06
N ASP A 42 -7.58 -1.44 15.84
CA ASP A 42 -6.57 -2.43 15.48
C ASP A 42 -6.01 -2.18 14.08
N LEU A 43 -6.88 -1.84 13.12
CA LEU A 43 -6.48 -1.51 11.75
C LEU A 43 -5.62 -0.24 11.70
N ILE A 44 -6.02 0.80 12.44
CA ILE A 44 -5.25 2.05 12.55
C ILE A 44 -3.89 1.75 13.18
N ALA A 45 -3.86 1.02 14.30
CA ALA A 45 -2.63 0.71 15.01
C ALA A 45 -1.65 -0.07 14.12
N ASP A 46 -2.11 -1.02 13.31
CA ASP A 46 -1.24 -1.79 12.41
C ASP A 46 -0.64 -0.92 11.30
N VAL A 47 -1.43 -0.04 10.69
CA VAL A 47 -0.95 0.89 9.65
C VAL A 47 0.04 1.90 10.24
N GLU A 48 -0.25 2.47 11.41
CA GLU A 48 0.67 3.40 12.09
C GLU A 48 2.00 2.72 12.45
N GLN A 49 1.92 1.49 12.98
CA GLN A 49 3.09 0.65 13.22
C GLN A 49 3.94 0.51 11.96
N ALA A 50 3.34 0.18 10.81
CA ALA A 50 4.07 -0.06 9.57
C ALA A 50 4.74 1.24 9.08
N LEU A 51 4.02 2.36 9.09
CA LEU A 51 4.54 3.66 8.69
C LEU A 51 5.68 4.13 9.60
N SER A 52 5.61 3.87 10.91
CA SER A 52 6.67 4.22 11.86
C SER A 52 7.99 3.51 11.56
N LYS A 53 7.93 2.24 11.13
CA LYS A 53 9.10 1.43 10.76
C LYS A 53 9.76 1.96 9.48
N VAL A 54 8.96 2.39 8.50
CA VAL A 54 9.49 2.96 7.24
C VAL A 54 10.07 4.36 7.46
N LYS A 55 9.43 5.22 8.27
CA LYS A 55 9.98 6.53 8.63
C LYS A 55 11.37 6.42 9.26
N LYS A 56 11.59 5.49 10.20
CA LYS A 56 12.91 5.27 10.81
C LYS A 56 13.99 4.86 9.79
N ARG A 57 13.60 4.15 8.72
CA ARG A 57 14.52 3.68 7.70
C ARG A 57 14.96 4.79 6.74
N SER A 58 14.11 5.78 6.45
CA SER A 58 14.45 6.90 5.57
C SER A 58 15.43 7.89 6.22
N ILE A 59 15.39 8.06 7.54
CA ILE A 59 16.34 8.90 8.30
C ILE A 59 17.67 8.20 8.57
N ALA A 60 17.69 6.87 8.65
CA ALA A 60 18.93 6.09 8.89
C ALA A 60 19.77 5.85 7.62
N THR A 61 19.26 6.23 6.44
CA THR A 61 19.98 6.08 5.15
C THR A 61 20.39 7.44 4.56
N MET A 62 20.21 8.53 5.31
CA MET A 62 20.70 9.87 4.99
C MET A 62 21.99 10.19 5.74
#